data_AF-A0A1R3JZP5-F1
#
_entry.id   AF-A0A1R3JZP5-F1
#
_cell.length_a   1.000
_cell.length_b   1.000
_cell.length_c   1.000
_cell.angle_alpha   90.00
_cell.angle_beta   90.00
_cell.angle_gamma   90.00
#
_symmetry.space_group_name_H-M   'P 1'
#
loop_
_entity.id
_entity.type
_entity.pdbx_description
1 polymer ?
#
loop_
_entity_poly.entity_id
_entity_poly.type
_entity_poly.pdbx_seq_one_letter_code
_entity_poly.pdbx_strand_id
1 'polypeptide(L)'
;YYFEGNYDLVKFIKLVKQAGLYVHLRIGPYVCAEWNFGGFPVWLKYIPGINFRTNNGPFKAQMQKFTKKIVDMMKAERLFETQGGPIILSQIENEYGPMEYELCSPGEAYSDRAAQMAVGLGTGVPWVMCKQDDAPDPIILGQIGLTEEEGKLLVSFGVPGSRVISKANLHFISRYNQIKPTWRVFD
;
A
#
# COMPACT_ATOMS: atom_id res chain seq x y z
N TYR A 1 18.97 -5.49 1.61
CA TYR A 1 17.58 -5.97 1.43
C TYR A 1 17.65 -7.40 0.93
N TYR A 2 16.66 -8.23 1.23
CA TYR A 2 16.59 -9.63 0.79
C TYR A 2 15.27 -9.86 0.06
N PHE A 3 15.34 -10.25 -1.22
CA PHE A 3 14.18 -10.46 -2.11
C PHE A 3 14.32 -11.78 -2.89
N GLU A 4 14.77 -12.83 -2.20
CA GLU A 4 15.01 -14.15 -2.79
C GLU A 4 14.09 -15.21 -2.15
N GLY A 5 13.96 -16.36 -2.82
CA GLY A 5 13.12 -17.46 -2.36
C GLY A 5 11.66 -17.05 -2.18
N ASN A 6 11.09 -17.34 -1.01
CA ASN A 6 9.70 -16.97 -0.68
C ASN A 6 9.50 -15.46 -0.47
N TYR A 7 10.57 -14.66 -0.49
CA TYR A 7 10.53 -13.19 -0.35
C TYR A 7 10.71 -12.48 -1.69
N ASP A 8 10.73 -13.23 -2.80
CA ASP A 8 10.78 -12.66 -4.15
C ASP A 8 9.41 -12.08 -4.55
N LEU A 9 9.20 -10.84 -4.12
CA LEU A 9 7.99 -10.06 -4.39
C LEU A 9 7.73 -9.88 -5.88
N VAL A 10 8.78 -9.62 -6.67
CA VAL A 10 8.66 -9.38 -8.12
C VAL A 10 8.17 -10.65 -8.81
N LYS A 11 8.77 -11.80 -8.48
CA LYS A 11 8.34 -13.08 -9.03
C LYS A 11 6.90 -13.40 -8.64
N PHE A 12 6.51 -13.18 -7.39
CA PHE A 12 5.12 -13.38 -6.97
C PHE A 12 4.14 -12.57 -7.82
N ILE A 13 4.37 -11.25 -7.98
CA ILE A 13 3.48 -10.39 -8.76
C ILE A 13 3.46 -10.78 -10.24
N LYS A 14 4.59 -11.22 -10.81
CA LYS A 14 4.65 -11.75 -12.18
C LYS A 14 3.80 -13.03 -12.33
N LEU A 15 3.79 -13.91 -11.33
CA LEU A 15 2.92 -15.09 -11.33
C LEU A 15 1.44 -14.69 -11.25
N VAL A 16 1.08 -13.69 -10.44
CA VAL A 16 -0.29 -13.15 -10.38
C VAL A 16 -0.73 -12.61 -11.75
N LYS A 17 0.17 -11.89 -12.45
CA LYS A 17 -0.07 -11.45 -13.83
C LYS A 17 -0.29 -12.62 -14.78
N GLN A 18 0.53 -13.66 -14.71
CA GLN A 18 0.40 -14.87 -15.55
C GLN A 18 -0.92 -15.60 -15.30
N ALA A 19 -1.42 -15.58 -14.08
CA ALA A 19 -2.73 -16.12 -13.72
C ALA A 19 -3.91 -15.22 -14.15
N GLY A 20 -3.65 -14.07 -14.79
CA GLY A 20 -4.68 -13.14 -15.25
C GLY A 20 -5.36 -12.33 -14.13
N LEU A 21 -4.75 -12.27 -12.95
CA LEU A 21 -5.30 -11.60 -11.77
C LEU A 21 -4.69 -10.20 -11.57
N TYR A 22 -5.39 -9.36 -10.80
CA TYR A 22 -4.89 -8.05 -10.39
C TYR A 22 -4.28 -8.08 -8.99
N VAL A 23 -3.48 -7.06 -8.66
CA VAL A 23 -2.78 -6.90 -7.39
C VAL A 23 -3.15 -5.60 -6.70
N HIS A 24 -3.48 -5.70 -5.41
CA HIS A 24 -3.48 -4.60 -4.46
C HIS A 24 -2.27 -4.74 -3.55
N LEU A 25 -1.27 -3.89 -3.78
CA LEU A 25 0.02 -3.96 -3.13
C LEU A 25 0.02 -3.13 -1.84
N ARG A 26 -0.01 -3.80 -0.67
CA ARG A 26 -0.01 -3.13 0.64
C ARG A 26 1.41 -2.98 1.15
N ILE A 27 2.02 -1.81 0.92
CA ILE A 27 3.46 -1.61 1.14
C ILE A 27 3.79 -1.40 2.63
N GLY A 28 2.86 -0.85 3.41
CA GLY A 28 3.14 -0.45 4.79
C GLY A 28 3.90 0.89 4.88
N PRO A 29 4.57 1.20 6.00
CA PRO A 29 5.60 0.30 6.52
C PRO A 29 5.10 -0.56 7.67
N TYR A 30 4.06 -0.13 8.37
CA TYR A 30 3.30 -1.00 9.26
C TYR A 30 2.26 -1.75 8.44
N VAL A 31 2.26 -3.08 8.55
CA VAL A 31 1.29 -3.94 7.83
C VAL A 31 0.41 -4.74 8.78
N CYS A 32 0.66 -4.65 10.09
CA CYS A 32 0.08 -5.54 11.09
C CYS A 32 0.32 -7.02 10.70
N ALA A 33 -0.71 -7.69 10.17
CA ALA A 33 -0.70 -9.02 9.59
C ALA A 33 -0.29 -10.14 10.57
N GLU A 34 -0.47 -9.91 11.88
CA GLU A 34 -0.02 -10.81 12.94
C GLU A 34 1.44 -11.24 12.76
N TRP A 35 2.22 -10.35 12.13
CA TRP A 35 3.60 -10.61 11.76
C TRP A 35 4.55 -10.01 12.78
N ASN A 36 5.74 -10.59 12.87
CA ASN A 36 6.73 -10.18 13.86
C ASN A 36 6.97 -8.66 13.80
N PHE A 37 6.75 -8.01 14.94
CA PHE A 37 6.88 -6.56 15.12
C PHE A 37 6.07 -5.70 14.11
N GLY A 38 4.93 -6.22 13.63
CA GLY A 38 4.03 -5.52 12.70
C GLY A 38 4.62 -5.28 11.31
N GLY A 39 5.68 -6.01 10.97
CA GLY A 39 6.46 -5.84 9.74
C GLY A 39 7.69 -4.93 9.90
N PHE A 40 7.84 -4.22 11.02
CA PHE A 40 9.02 -3.41 11.25
C PHE A 40 10.25 -4.28 11.51
N PRO A 41 11.42 -3.92 10.94
CA PRO A 41 12.65 -4.60 11.32
C PRO A 41 13.05 -4.17 12.74
N VAL A 42 13.46 -5.13 13.57
CA VAL A 42 13.81 -4.89 14.99
C VAL A 42 14.88 -3.81 15.15
N TRP A 43 15.84 -3.70 14.23
CA TRP A 43 16.90 -2.69 14.29
C TRP A 43 16.37 -1.25 14.23
N LEU A 44 15.16 -1.05 13.68
CA LEU A 44 14.54 0.26 13.56
C LEU A 44 14.39 0.92 14.94
N LYS A 45 14.10 0.14 15.99
CA LYS A 45 13.88 0.66 17.35
C LYS A 45 15.13 1.25 18.01
N TYR A 46 16.32 0.94 17.47
CA TYR A 46 17.59 1.40 18.01
C TYR A 46 18.11 2.66 17.32
N ILE A 47 17.36 3.23 16.37
CA ILE A 47 17.71 4.53 15.81
C ILE A 47 17.50 5.60 16.89
N PRO A 48 18.51 6.44 17.18
CA PRO A 48 18.38 7.51 18.16
C PRO A 48 17.19 8.44 17.88
N GLY A 49 16.35 8.67 18.89
CA GLY A 49 15.20 9.57 18.81
C GLY A 49 14.06 9.08 17.93
N ILE A 50 14.03 7.80 17.56
CA ILE A 50 12.93 7.27 16.76
C ILE A 50 11.66 7.10 17.60
N ASN A 51 10.53 7.50 17.03
CA ASN A 51 9.22 7.19 17.54
C ASN A 51 8.35 6.71 16.37
N PHE A 52 7.71 5.56 16.53
CA PHE A 52 7.02 4.89 15.43
C PHE A 52 5.64 5.48 15.20
N ARG A 53 5.20 5.46 13.94
CA ARG A 53 3.83 5.80 13.53
C ARG A 53 3.35 7.12 14.15
N THR A 54 4.20 8.14 14.07
CA THR A 54 3.90 9.50 14.52
C THR A 54 4.76 10.49 13.73
N ASN A 55 4.58 11.79 13.95
CA ASN A 55 5.30 12.84 13.25
C ASN A 55 6.78 12.95 13.69
N ASN A 56 7.55 11.89 13.43
CA ASN A 56 8.94 11.72 13.85
C ASN A 56 9.87 11.69 12.62
N GLY A 57 10.88 12.56 12.60
CA GLY A 57 11.82 12.69 11.48
C GLY A 57 12.53 11.37 11.11
N PRO A 58 13.21 10.70 12.07
CA PRO A 58 13.88 9.42 11.83
C PRO A 58 12.95 8.35 11.25
N PHE A 59 11.75 8.19 11.83
CA PHE A 59 10.78 7.20 11.36
C PHE A 59 10.29 7.50 9.94
N LYS A 60 9.87 8.74 9.66
CA LYS A 60 9.42 9.17 8.33
C LYS A 60 10.49 8.96 7.26
N ALA A 61 11.76 9.20 7.59
CA ALA A 61 12.87 8.97 6.66
C ALA A 61 13.04 7.48 6.32
N GLN A 62 12.95 6.58 7.31
CA GLN A 62 13.06 5.14 7.07
C GLN A 62 11.85 4.59 6.32
N MET A 63 10.65 5.04 6.68
CA MET A 63 9.41 4.75 5.96
C MET A 63 9.53 5.13 4.49
N GLN A 64 9.84 6.39 4.20
CA GLN A 64 9.99 6.90 2.84
C GLN A 64 11.05 6.11 2.05
N LYS A 65 12.19 5.82 2.68
CA LYS A 65 13.26 5.03 2.05
C LYS A 65 12.79 3.65 1.63
N PHE A 66 12.07 2.94 2.49
CA PHE A 66 11.56 1.60 2.18
C PHE A 66 10.43 1.63 1.15
N THR A 67 9.43 2.50 1.34
CA THR A 67 8.31 2.64 0.40
C THR A 67 8.81 3.00 -1.00
N LYS A 68 9.75 3.96 -1.11
CA LYS A 68 10.38 4.31 -2.38
C LYS A 68 11.10 3.12 -3.00
N LYS A 69 11.87 2.34 -2.23
CA LYS A 69 12.58 1.15 -2.73
C LYS A 69 11.61 0.15 -3.38
N ILE A 70 10.47 -0.11 -2.73
CA ILE A 70 9.45 -1.02 -3.26
C ILE A 70 8.81 -0.45 -4.53
N VAL A 71 8.39 0.82 -4.52
CA VAL A 71 7.80 1.46 -5.70
C VAL A 71 8.76 1.49 -6.88
N ASP A 72 10.03 1.84 -6.67
CA ASP A 72 11.05 1.85 -7.72
C ASP A 72 11.26 0.45 -8.31
N MET A 73 11.27 -0.60 -7.48
CA MET A 73 11.36 -1.98 -7.94
C MET A 73 10.17 -2.38 -8.81
N MET A 74 8.94 -2.04 -8.39
CA MET A 74 7.74 -2.34 -9.16
C MET A 74 7.72 -1.58 -10.50
N LYS A 75 8.18 -0.32 -10.50
CA LYS A 75 8.30 0.52 -11.70
C LYS A 75 9.32 -0.03 -12.69
N ALA A 76 10.50 -0.44 -12.20
CA ALA A 76 11.56 -1.00 -13.04
C ALA A 76 11.09 -2.26 -13.77
N GLU A 77 10.24 -3.06 -13.13
CA GLU A 77 9.65 -4.29 -13.67
C GLU A 77 8.32 -4.05 -14.41
N ARG A 78 7.89 -2.79 -14.55
CA ARG A 78 6.64 -2.38 -15.22
C ARG A 78 5.40 -3.08 -14.65
N LEU A 79 5.33 -3.18 -13.32
CA LEU A 79 4.28 -3.94 -12.62
C LEU A 79 3.05 -3.11 -12.26
N PHE A 80 3.09 -1.78 -12.36
CA PHE A 80 1.88 -0.95 -12.25
C PHE A 80 1.00 -1.04 -13.50
N GLU A 81 -0.32 -0.97 -13.33
CA GLU A 81 -1.28 -1.13 -14.43
C GLU A 81 -1.08 -0.10 -15.54
N THR A 82 -0.75 1.15 -15.20
CA THR A 82 -0.38 2.20 -16.16
C THR A 82 0.85 1.87 -17.01
N GLN A 83 1.64 0.87 -16.62
CA GLN A 83 2.81 0.37 -17.34
C GLN A 83 2.54 -0.98 -18.04
N GLY A 84 1.32 -1.50 -17.94
CA GLY A 84 0.88 -2.82 -18.41
C GLY A 84 1.04 -3.95 -17.39
N GLY A 85 1.23 -3.63 -16.10
CA GLY A 85 1.37 -4.60 -15.02
C GLY A 85 0.06 -4.94 -14.30
N PRO A 86 0.06 -5.87 -13.32
CA PRO A 86 -1.16 -6.27 -12.63
C PRO A 86 -1.51 -5.40 -11.41
N ILE A 87 -0.63 -4.50 -10.95
CA ILE A 87 -0.86 -3.72 -9.74
C ILE A 87 -1.79 -2.54 -10.05
N ILE A 88 -3.01 -2.57 -9.50
CA ILE A 88 -4.07 -1.57 -9.72
C ILE A 88 -4.29 -0.66 -8.51
N LEU A 89 -3.79 -1.05 -7.34
CA LEU A 89 -3.93 -0.29 -6.10
C LEU A 89 -2.67 -0.43 -5.26
N SER A 90 -2.31 0.63 -4.55
CA SER A 90 -1.25 0.60 -3.54
C SER A 90 -1.80 1.08 -2.20
N GLN A 91 -1.36 0.49 -1.08
CA GLN A 91 -1.74 0.97 0.25
C GLN A 91 -0.52 1.46 1.03
N ILE A 92 -0.69 2.62 1.65
CA ILE A 92 0.23 3.22 2.62
C ILE A 92 -0.38 3.09 4.02
N GLU A 93 0.45 2.83 5.03
CA GLU A 93 -0.02 2.56 6.40
C GLU A 93 -1.04 1.39 6.50
N ASN A 94 -1.45 1.06 7.73
CA ASN A 94 -2.47 0.07 7.99
C ASN A 94 -3.23 0.38 9.29
N GLU A 95 -4.53 0.65 9.18
CA GLU A 95 -5.42 0.86 10.32
C GLU A 95 -4.87 1.91 11.30
N TYR A 96 -4.50 3.07 10.76
CA TYR A 96 -3.87 4.14 11.54
C TYR A 96 -4.88 5.08 12.21
N GLY A 97 -6.09 5.23 11.68
CA GLY A 97 -7.12 6.13 12.23
C GLY A 97 -7.36 6.04 13.75
N PRO A 98 -7.44 4.84 14.37
CA PRO A 98 -7.57 4.75 15.82
C PRO A 98 -6.37 5.34 16.59
N MET A 99 -5.15 5.12 16.08
CA MET A 99 -3.92 5.66 16.67
C MET A 99 -3.80 7.17 16.44
N GLU A 100 -4.23 7.64 15.27
CA GLU A 100 -4.33 9.06 14.96
C GLU A 100 -5.24 9.80 15.93
N TYR A 101 -6.43 9.25 16.19
CA TYR A 101 -7.38 9.80 17.15
C TYR A 101 -6.75 9.96 18.55
N GLU A 102 -5.99 8.96 19.01
CA GLU A 102 -5.27 9.02 20.29
C GLU A 102 -4.12 10.04 20.30
N LEU A 103 -3.44 10.19 19.16
CA LEU A 103 -2.28 11.09 19.04
C LEU A 103 -2.67 12.54 18.72
N CYS A 104 -3.91 12.78 18.28
CA CYS A 104 -4.43 14.08 17.85
C CYS A 104 -3.54 14.73 16.77
N SER A 105 -3.19 16.02 16.87
CA SER A 105 -2.48 16.75 15.79
C SER A 105 -1.14 16.14 15.36
N PRO A 106 -0.31 15.54 16.24
CA PRO A 106 0.84 14.72 15.81
C PRO A 106 0.49 13.54 14.91
N GLY A 107 -0.68 12.94 15.13
CA GLY A 107 -1.23 11.85 14.32
C GLY A 107 -1.63 12.33 12.93
N GLU A 108 -2.42 13.39 12.87
CA GLU A 108 -2.87 14.07 11.64
C GLU A 108 -1.71 14.52 10.76
N ALA A 109 -0.73 15.20 11.36
CA ALA A 109 0.46 15.64 10.64
C ALA A 109 1.28 14.47 10.07
N TYR A 110 1.18 13.27 10.67
CA TYR A 110 1.84 12.08 10.17
C TYR A 110 1.05 11.40 9.05
N SER A 111 -0.27 11.21 9.20
CA SER A 111 -1.12 10.59 8.18
C SER A 111 -1.09 11.40 6.88
N ASP A 112 -1.22 12.74 6.98
CA ASP A 112 -1.07 13.66 5.86
C ASP A 112 0.28 13.52 5.17
N ARG A 113 1.36 13.46 5.96
CA ARG A 113 2.71 13.36 5.42
C ARG A 113 2.95 12.00 4.75
N ALA A 114 2.38 10.93 5.30
CA ALA A 114 2.45 9.59 4.71
C ALA A 114 1.70 9.55 3.37
N ALA A 115 0.50 10.11 3.32
CA ALA A 115 -0.31 10.23 2.10
C ALA A 115 0.41 11.04 1.02
N GLN A 116 0.89 12.24 1.34
CA GLN A 116 1.64 13.10 0.42
C GLN A 116 2.90 12.40 -0.12
N MET A 117 3.63 11.71 0.76
CA MET A 117 4.81 10.95 0.36
C MET A 117 4.43 9.84 -0.62
N ALA A 118 3.40 9.05 -0.33
CA ALA A 118 2.95 7.95 -1.18
C ALA A 118 2.49 8.43 -2.56
N VAL A 119 1.62 9.43 -2.61
CA VAL A 119 1.14 10.05 -3.85
C VAL A 119 2.32 10.62 -4.66
N GLY A 120 3.25 11.30 -3.99
CA GLY A 120 4.46 11.86 -4.60
C GLY A 120 5.40 10.82 -5.23
N LEU A 121 5.28 9.53 -4.89
CA LEU A 121 6.03 8.46 -5.55
C LEU A 121 5.53 8.18 -6.97
N GLY A 122 4.35 8.69 -7.36
CA GLY A 122 3.85 8.69 -8.74
C GLY A 122 3.71 7.29 -9.33
N THR A 123 3.04 6.38 -8.63
CA THR A 123 2.80 4.98 -9.09
C THR A 123 1.90 4.92 -10.33
N GLY A 124 1.12 5.98 -10.60
CA GLY A 124 0.13 6.02 -11.66
C GLY A 124 -1.18 5.29 -11.33
N VAL A 125 -1.24 4.60 -10.19
CA VAL A 125 -2.44 3.93 -9.70
C VAL A 125 -2.88 4.52 -8.35
N PRO A 126 -4.16 4.42 -7.98
CA PRO A 126 -4.66 5.01 -6.75
C PRO A 126 -3.99 4.44 -5.49
N TRP A 127 -3.92 5.29 -4.48
CA TRP A 127 -3.45 4.94 -3.15
C TRP A 127 -4.61 4.80 -2.18
N VAL A 128 -4.47 3.87 -1.25
CA VAL A 128 -5.48 3.52 -0.24
C VAL A 128 -4.88 3.65 1.15
N MET A 129 -5.69 4.08 2.12
CA MET A 129 -5.41 3.96 3.56
C MET A 129 -6.61 3.28 4.22
N CYS A 130 -6.40 2.18 4.95
CA CYS A 130 -7.52 1.44 5.55
C CYS A 130 -7.83 1.89 6.97
N LYS A 131 -9.13 1.95 7.33
CA LYS A 131 -9.63 2.55 8.59
C LYS A 131 -9.00 3.94 8.86
N GLN A 132 -9.19 4.84 7.90
CA GLN A 132 -8.64 6.19 7.92
C GLN A 132 -9.70 7.16 7.40
N ASP A 133 -10.64 7.55 8.26
CA ASP A 133 -11.87 8.24 7.86
C ASP A 133 -11.61 9.65 7.30
N ASP A 134 -10.49 10.25 7.67
CA ASP A 134 -9.96 11.55 7.26
C ASP A 134 -8.83 11.45 6.23
N ALA A 135 -8.70 10.31 5.52
CA ALA A 135 -7.67 10.15 4.49
C ALA A 135 -7.71 11.31 3.47
N PRO A 136 -6.59 12.04 3.27
CA PRO A 136 -6.59 13.23 2.43
C PRO A 136 -6.65 12.86 0.96
N ASP A 137 -7.34 13.68 0.15
CA ASP A 137 -7.37 13.51 -1.30
C ASP A 137 -5.94 13.51 -1.89
N PRO A 138 -5.63 12.65 -2.89
CA PRO A 138 -6.51 11.71 -3.59
C PRO A 138 -6.54 10.28 -3.00
N ILE A 139 -6.17 10.09 -1.72
CA ILE A 139 -6.18 8.77 -1.09
C ILE A 139 -7.62 8.27 -0.93
N ILE A 140 -7.86 7.00 -1.26
CA ILE A 140 -9.16 6.35 -1.09
C ILE A 140 -9.21 5.70 0.30
N LEU A 141 -10.29 5.94 1.06
CA LEU A 141 -10.58 5.20 2.28
C LEU A 141 -10.80 3.72 1.98
N GLY A 142 -9.88 2.89 2.51
CA GLY A 142 -9.77 1.43 2.42
C GLY A 142 -10.55 0.64 3.46
N GLN A 143 -11.22 -0.43 3.06
CA GLN A 143 -11.69 -1.51 3.92
C GLN A 143 -11.09 -2.79 3.35
N ILE A 144 -10.55 -3.64 4.22
CA ILE A 144 -9.89 -4.87 3.82
C ILE A 144 -10.97 -5.81 3.24
N GLY A 145 -10.93 -6.06 1.94
CA GLY A 145 -11.92 -6.88 1.23
C GLY A 145 -11.41 -7.37 -0.13
N LEU A 146 -11.99 -8.47 -0.61
CA LEU A 146 -11.74 -8.99 -1.97
C LEU A 146 -12.61 -8.21 -2.95
N THR A 147 -12.02 -7.74 -4.03
CA THR A 147 -12.73 -7.00 -5.08
C THR A 147 -12.57 -7.73 -6.42
N GLU A 148 -13.58 -7.66 -7.26
CA GLU A 148 -13.58 -8.22 -8.61
C GLU A 148 -13.73 -7.09 -9.64
N GLU A 149 -12.72 -6.86 -10.47
CA GLU A 149 -12.73 -5.83 -11.51
C GLU A 149 -12.64 -6.52 -12.87
N GLU A 150 -13.60 -6.25 -13.76
CA GLU A 150 -13.64 -6.84 -15.12
C GLU A 150 -13.60 -8.39 -15.14
N GLY A 151 -14.19 -9.03 -14.13
CA GLY A 151 -14.17 -10.50 -13.99
C GLY A 151 -12.83 -11.07 -13.52
N LYS A 152 -11.89 -10.22 -13.09
CA LYS A 152 -10.60 -10.62 -12.50
C LYS A 152 -10.62 -10.40 -10.99
N LEU A 153 -10.16 -11.41 -10.26
CA LEU A 153 -10.03 -11.36 -8.81
C LEU A 153 -8.80 -10.51 -8.41
N LEU A 154 -8.96 -9.70 -7.36
CA LEU A 154 -7.88 -8.96 -6.74
C LEU A 154 -7.14 -9.79 -5.68
N VAL A 155 -5.82 -9.89 -5.80
CA VAL A 155 -4.94 -10.44 -4.76
C VAL A 155 -4.38 -9.29 -3.92
N SER A 156 -4.67 -9.30 -2.62
CA SER A 156 -4.23 -8.29 -1.65
C SER A 156 -3.24 -8.89 -0.65
N PHE A 157 -2.06 -8.30 -0.52
CA PHE A 157 -1.01 -8.80 0.38
C PHE A 157 -0.10 -7.67 0.88
N GLY A 158 0.51 -7.89 2.05
CA GLY A 158 1.51 -7.00 2.66
C GLY A 158 2.95 -7.39 2.32
N VAL A 159 3.86 -6.43 2.24
CA VAL A 159 5.31 -6.70 2.11
C VAL A 159 5.93 -6.81 3.53
N PRO A 160 6.59 -7.90 3.97
CA PRO A 160 6.56 -9.33 3.63
C PRO A 160 5.96 -10.24 4.74
N GLY A 161 5.35 -11.38 4.35
CA GLY A 161 4.97 -12.51 5.23
C GLY A 161 3.48 -12.82 5.39
N SER A 162 2.59 -11.97 4.87
CA SER A 162 1.15 -12.05 5.13
C SER A 162 0.47 -13.24 4.42
N ARG A 163 -0.39 -13.97 5.14
CA ARG A 163 -1.33 -14.93 4.55
C ARG A 163 -2.31 -14.23 3.61
N VAL A 164 -2.74 -14.91 2.56
CA VAL A 164 -3.89 -14.53 1.73
C VAL A 164 -5.12 -14.43 2.64
N ILE A 165 -5.65 -13.23 2.86
CA ILE A 165 -6.88 -13.04 3.65
C ILE A 165 -8.08 -13.22 2.72
N SER A 166 -8.90 -14.25 2.97
CA SER A 166 -10.11 -14.53 2.20
C SER A 166 -11.37 -13.96 2.85
N LYS A 167 -12.20 -13.30 2.02
CA LYS A 167 -13.60 -12.83 2.21
C LYS A 167 -13.85 -11.58 3.06
N ALA A 168 -14.28 -10.49 2.40
CA ALA A 168 -15.38 -9.57 2.75
C ALA A 168 -15.52 -8.41 1.72
N ASN A 169 -16.61 -7.62 1.82
CA ASN A 169 -17.44 -7.01 0.76
C ASN A 169 -16.93 -5.81 -0.08
N LEU A 170 -17.66 -5.63 -1.21
CA LEU A 170 -17.57 -4.58 -2.23
C LEU A 170 -17.92 -3.17 -1.70
N HIS A 171 -16.97 -2.23 -1.71
CA HIS A 171 -17.23 -0.78 -1.81
C HIS A 171 -16.14 -0.01 -2.61
N PHE A 172 -15.03 -0.66 -2.96
CA PHE A 172 -13.84 -0.03 -3.58
C PHE A 172 -13.96 0.31 -5.06
N ILE A 173 -14.54 -0.62 -5.84
CA ILE A 173 -14.56 -0.52 -7.31
C ILE A 173 -15.43 0.65 -7.78
N SER A 174 -16.50 0.98 -7.03
CA SER A 174 -17.39 2.10 -7.35
C SER A 174 -16.64 3.43 -7.37
N ARG A 175 -15.84 3.74 -6.34
CA ARG A 175 -15.02 4.97 -6.31
C ARG A 175 -13.86 4.91 -7.31
N TYR A 176 -13.20 3.77 -7.49
CA TYR A 176 -12.15 3.62 -8.51
C TYR A 176 -12.68 3.92 -9.92
N ASN A 177 -13.85 3.40 -10.29
CA ASN A 177 -14.50 3.67 -11.58
C ASN A 177 -15.00 5.12 -11.70
N GLN A 178 -15.34 5.79 -10.59
CA GLN A 178 -15.65 7.23 -10.59
C GLN A 178 -14.39 8.10 -10.77
N ILE A 179 -13.22 7.63 -10.31
CA ILE A 179 -11.92 8.31 -10.44
C ILE A 179 -11.21 7.97 -11.77
N LYS A 180 -11.66 6.96 -12.52
CA LYS A 180 -11.35 6.79 -13.95
C LYS A 180 -12.38 7.54 -14.82
N PRO A 181 -12.30 8.88 -15.01
CA PRO A 181 -13.02 9.50 -16.12
C PRO A 181 -12.33 9.05 -17.41
N THR A 182 -12.95 8.08 -18.10
CA THR A 182 -12.84 7.85 -19.54
C THR A 182 -11.47 8.12 -20.19
N TRP A 183 -10.58 7.13 -20.18
CA TRP A 183 -9.67 6.95 -21.31
C TRP A 183 -10.32 5.92 -22.24
N ARG A 184 -11.17 6.41 -23.16
CA ARG A 184 -11.47 5.64 -24.37
C ARG A 184 -10.15 5.51 -25.12
N VAL A 185 -9.59 4.31 -25.17
CA VAL A 185 -8.65 3.96 -26.24
C VAL A 185 -9.50 4.03 -27.50
N PHE A 186 -9.16 4.96 -28.39
CA PHE A 186 -9.72 5.01 -29.74
C PHE A 186 -9.49 3.66 -30.41
N ASP A 187 -10.50 3.22 -31.16
CA ASP A 187 -10.69 1.93 -31.84
C ASP A 187 -9.41 1.29 -32.42
#